data_AF-A0A7S0VE14-F1
#
_entry.id   AF-A0A7S0VE14-F1
#
_cell.length_a   1.000
_cell.length_b   1.000
_cell.length_c   1.000
_cell.angle_alpha   90.00
_cell.angle_beta   90.00
_cell.angle_gamma   90.00
#
_symmetry.space_group_name_H-M   'P 1'
#
loop_
_entity.id
_entity.type
_entity.pdbx_description
1 polymer ?
#
loop_
_entity_poly.entity_id
_entity_poly.type
_entity_poly.pdbx_seq_one_letter_code
_entity_poly.pdbx_strand_id
1 'polypeptide(L)'
;MDKIFKEVPVRKLFKDCLMMAKYVGKKQGNEKVLLNMVRTQFKMNMAELDDDKVKEQKEAAVRALHNVYLVEADRYVRGKPSGGQPKP
;
A
#
# COMPACT_ATOMS: atom_id res chain seq x y z
N MET A 1 -16.15 8.99 -3.36
CA MET A 1 -15.20 8.13 -2.60
C MET A 1 -15.80 6.76 -2.30
N ASP A 2 -17.06 6.65 -1.85
CA ASP A 2 -17.68 5.35 -1.48
C ASP A 2 -17.72 4.28 -2.58
N LYS A 3 -17.86 4.67 -3.86
CA LYS A 3 -17.87 3.70 -4.97
C LYS A 3 -16.50 3.02 -5.19
N ILE A 4 -15.40 3.73 -4.95
CA ILE A 4 -14.04 3.19 -5.14
C ILE A 4 -13.79 2.04 -4.15
N PHE A 5 -14.19 2.21 -2.88
CA PHE A 5 -13.97 1.22 -1.84
C PHE A 5 -14.90 0.01 -1.92
N LYS A 6 -16.10 0.18 -2.48
CA LYS A 6 -17.00 -0.95 -2.82
C LYS A 6 -16.45 -1.82 -3.95
N GLU A 7 -15.62 -1.28 -4.84
CA GLU A 7 -15.20 -1.97 -6.06
C GLU A 7 -13.77 -2.55 -6.02
N VAL A 8 -12.87 -2.07 -5.16
CA VAL A 8 -11.52 -2.65 -5.08
C VAL A 8 -11.60 -4.08 -4.53
N PRO A 9 -11.28 -5.11 -5.33
CA PRO A 9 -11.28 -6.47 -4.85
C PRO A 9 -10.21 -6.62 -3.77
N VAL A 10 -10.54 -7.26 -2.64
CA VAL A 10 -9.61 -7.52 -1.52
C VAL A 10 -8.32 -8.17 -2.01
N ARG A 11 -8.41 -9.02 -3.04
CA ARG A 11 -7.26 -9.67 -3.68
C ARG A 11 -6.29 -8.68 -4.35
N LYS A 12 -6.77 -7.59 -4.95
CA LYS A 12 -5.90 -6.55 -5.53
C LYS A 12 -5.22 -5.77 -4.41
N LEU A 13 -6.00 -5.31 -3.43
CA LEU A 13 -5.49 -4.59 -2.26
C LEU A 13 -4.40 -5.39 -1.52
N PHE A 14 -4.58 -6.70 -1.35
CA PHE A 14 -3.57 -7.58 -0.78
C PHE A 14 -2.25 -7.58 -1.57
N LYS A 15 -2.32 -7.71 -2.90
CA LYS A 15 -1.13 -7.69 -3.76
C LYS A 15 -0.42 -6.34 -3.71
N ASP A 16 -1.18 -5.25 -3.70
CA ASP A 16 -0.63 -3.89 -3.65
C ASP A 16 0.08 -3.67 -2.30
N CYS A 17 -0.52 -4.10 -1.19
CA CYS A 17 0.12 -4.08 0.13
C CYS A 17 1.40 -4.93 0.17
N LEU A 18 1.41 -6.12 -0.44
CA LEU A 18 2.61 -6.96 -0.50
C LEU A 18 3.73 -6.31 -1.34
N MET A 19 3.38 -5.68 -2.47
CA MET A 19 4.33 -4.96 -3.32
C MET A 19 4.96 -3.81 -2.54
N MET A 20 4.14 -3.02 -1.83
CA MET A 20 4.62 -1.91 -1.02
C MET A 20 5.48 -2.39 0.15
N ALA A 21 5.07 -3.42 0.88
CA ALA A 21 5.85 -4.00 1.97
C ALA A 21 7.21 -4.53 1.48
N LYS A 22 7.25 -5.14 0.29
CA LYS A 22 8.50 -5.55 -0.36
C LYS A 22 9.40 -4.36 -0.68
N TYR A 23 8.84 -3.31 -1.28
CA TYR A 23 9.59 -2.11 -1.63
C TYR A 23 10.17 -1.41 -0.39
N VAL A 24 9.32 -1.10 0.59
CA VAL A 24 9.72 -0.44 1.84
C VAL A 24 10.71 -1.31 2.61
N GLY A 25 10.43 -2.61 2.71
CA GLY A 25 11.27 -3.50 3.49
C GLY A 25 12.63 -3.80 2.87
N LYS A 26 12.77 -3.76 1.55
CA LYS A 26 14.09 -3.79 0.89
C LYS A 26 14.91 -2.55 1.23
N LYS A 27 14.28 -1.38 1.25
CA LYS A 27 14.92 -0.09 1.59
C LYS A 27 15.35 -0.02 3.07
N GLN A 28 14.62 -0.71 3.96
CA GLN A 28 14.86 -0.71 5.40
C GLN A 28 15.61 -1.94 5.93
N GLY A 29 15.85 -2.97 5.10
CA GLY A 29 16.49 -4.22 5.52
C GLY A 29 15.59 -5.20 6.29
N ASN A 30 14.27 -5.01 6.27
CA ASN A 30 13.29 -5.82 7.04
C ASN A 30 12.16 -6.41 6.16
N GLU A 31 12.39 -6.61 4.85
CA GLU A 31 11.42 -7.15 3.87
C GLU A 31 10.60 -8.32 4.38
N LYS A 32 11.26 -9.36 4.93
CA LYS A 32 10.55 -10.57 5.41
C LYS A 32 9.56 -10.26 6.52
N VAL A 33 9.91 -9.35 7.42
CA VAL A 33 9.05 -8.95 8.55
C VAL A 33 7.81 -8.23 8.03
N LEU A 34 7.98 -7.21 7.18
CA LEU A 34 6.85 -6.45 6.64
C LEU A 34 5.92 -7.31 5.78
N LEU A 35 6.47 -8.20 4.94
CA LEU A 35 5.66 -9.14 4.16
C LEU A 35 4.84 -10.07 5.06
N ASN A 36 5.42 -10.57 6.15
CA ASN A 36 4.72 -11.44 7.09
C ASN A 36 3.65 -10.70 7.89
N MET A 37 3.88 -9.43 8.24
CA MET A 37 2.87 -8.59 8.90
C MET A 37 1.65 -8.41 7.99
N VAL A 38 1.84 -8.07 6.70
CA VAL A 38 0.74 -7.94 5.74
C VAL A 38 -0.03 -9.25 5.61
N ARG A 39 0.66 -10.39 5.42
CA ARG A 39 -0.01 -11.70 5.32
C ARG A 39 -0.81 -12.04 6.58
N THR A 40 -0.24 -11.77 7.75
CA THR A 40 -0.87 -12.06 9.04
C THR A 40 -2.13 -11.21 9.21
N GLN A 41 -2.06 -9.92 8.92
CA GLN A 41 -3.21 -9.02 9.03
C GLN A 41 -4.38 -9.46 8.13
N PHE A 42 -4.09 -9.81 6.87
CA PHE A 42 -5.12 -10.31 5.96
C PHE A 42 -5.68 -11.66 6.42
N LYS A 43 -4.84 -12.58 6.90
CA LYS A 43 -5.28 -13.87 7.42
C LYS A 43 -6.19 -13.74 8.64
N MET A 44 -5.86 -12.84 9.57
CA MET A 44 -6.66 -12.59 10.78
C MET A 44 -8.06 -12.07 10.48
N ASN A 45 -8.24 -11.32 9.38
CA ASN A 45 -9.52 -10.72 9.00
C ASN A 45 -10.23 -11.50 7.87
N MET A 46 -9.78 -12.71 7.51
CA MET A 46 -10.36 -13.48 6.41
C MET A 46 -11.83 -13.87 6.62
N ALA A 47 -12.24 -14.04 7.88
CA ALA A 47 -13.59 -14.44 8.26
C ALA A 47 -14.41 -13.26 8.83
N GLU A 48 -13.95 -12.02 8.62
CA GLU A 48 -14.69 -10.85 9.05
C GLU A 48 -15.96 -10.69 8.20
N LEU A 49 -17.10 -10.53 8.88
CA LEU A 49 -18.43 -10.41 8.27
C LEU A 49 -19.09 -9.07 8.58
N ASP A 50 -18.51 -8.26 9.47
CA ASP A 50 -18.93 -6.89 9.71
C ASP A 50 -18.52 -6.00 8.53
N ASP A 51 -19.50 -5.58 7.74
CA ASP A 51 -19.31 -4.76 6.54
C ASP A 51 -18.66 -3.41 6.84
N ASP A 52 -18.98 -2.78 7.97
CA ASP A 52 -18.42 -1.48 8.35
C ASP A 52 -16.95 -1.63 8.75
N LYS A 53 -16.63 -2.69 9.50
CA LYS A 53 -15.25 -3.02 9.83
C LYS A 53 -14.42 -3.39 8.59
N VAL A 54 -14.98 -4.17 7.67
CA VAL A 54 -14.32 -4.50 6.39
C VAL A 54 -14.08 -3.22 5.58
N LYS A 55 -15.04 -2.30 5.55
CA LYS A 55 -14.90 -1.00 4.87
C LYS A 55 -13.77 -0.19 5.50
N GLU A 56 -13.77 -0.03 6.82
CA GLU A 56 -12.74 0.73 7.54
C GLU A 56 -11.33 0.16 7.30
N GLN A 57 -11.18 -1.16 7.35
CA GLN A 57 -9.90 -1.82 7.10
C GLN A 57 -9.41 -1.62 5.66
N LYS A 58 -10.32 -1.68 4.67
CA LYS A 58 -9.99 -1.38 3.27
C LYS A 58 -9.56 0.07 3.10
N GLU A 59 -10.28 1.01 3.70
CA GLU A 59 -9.95 2.44 3.65
C GLU A 59 -8.58 2.73 4.29
N ALA A 60 -8.31 2.11 5.44
CA ALA A 60 -7.02 2.23 6.11
C ALA A 60 -5.86 1.73 5.23
N ALA A 61 -6.01 0.56 4.60
CA ALA A 61 -5.00 0.00 3.71
C ALA A 61 -4.76 0.86 2.45
N VAL A 62 -5.84 1.38 1.83
CA VAL A 62 -5.72 2.29 0.68
C VAL A 62 -5.06 3.60 1.07
N ARG A 63 -5.40 4.16 2.24
CA ARG A 63 -4.76 5.38 2.76
C ARG A 63 -3.27 5.16 3.01
N ALA A 64 -2.88 4.02 3.57
CA ALA A 64 -1.48 3.66 3.76
C ALA A 64 -0.73 3.56 2.42
N LEU A 65 -1.32 2.91 1.41
CA LEU A 65 -0.78 2.86 0.06
C LEU A 65 -0.58 4.25 -0.53
N HIS A 66 -1.61 5.08 -0.49
CA HIS A 66 -1.57 6.42 -1.02
C HIS A 66 -0.46 7.27 -0.36
N ASN A 67 -0.35 7.21 0.97
CA ASN A 67 0.67 7.96 1.71
C ASN A 67 2.09 7.55 1.29
N VAL A 68 2.35 6.26 1.10
CA VAL A 68 3.67 5.80 0.65
C VAL A 68 3.97 6.27 -0.78
N TYR A 69 3.00 6.19 -1.68
CA TYR A 69 3.17 6.72 -3.04
C TYR A 69 3.42 8.23 -3.06
N LEU A 70 2.71 9.01 -2.26
CA LEU A 70 2.94 10.46 -2.14
C LEU A 70 4.35 10.78 -1.64
N VAL A 71 4.80 10.10 -0.58
CA VAL A 71 6.15 10.31 -0.03
C VAL A 71 7.23 9.94 -1.05
N GLU A 72 7.07 8.83 -1.78
CA GLU A 72 8.05 8.44 -2.80
C GLU A 72 7.98 9.34 -4.06
N ALA A 73 6.80 9.86 -4.42
CA ALA A 73 6.67 10.86 -5.48
C ALA A 73 7.38 12.17 -5.10
N ASP A 74 7.20 12.67 -3.89
CA ASP A 74 7.89 13.86 -3.38
C ASP A 74 9.42 13.64 -3.34
N ARG A 75 9.87 12.46 -2.87
CA ARG A 75 11.29 12.07 -2.93
C ARG A 75 11.83 12.06 -4.35
N TYR A 76 11.08 11.52 -5.31
CA TYR A 76 11.49 11.49 -6.72
C TYR A 76 11.60 12.89 -7.32
N VAL A 77 10.67 13.80 -7.00
CA VAL A 77 10.70 15.19 -7.46
C VAL A 77 11.88 15.94 -6.83
N ARG A 78 12.08 15.85 -5.51
CA ARG A 78 13.20 16.50 -4.81
C ARG A 78 14.57 15.94 -5.19
N GLY A 79 14.62 14.67 -5.57
CA GLY A 79 15.83 14.01 -6.05
C GLY A 79 16.21 14.38 -7.49
N LYS A 80 15.36 15.08 -8.25
CA LYS A 80 15.71 15.60 -9.57
C LYS A 80 16.45 16.94 -9.44
N PRO A 81 17.64 17.10 -10.05
CA PRO A 81 18.19 18.44 -10.25
C PRO A 81 17.21 19.22 -11.14
N SER A 82 16.91 20.46 -10.74
CA SER A 82 16.01 21.38 -11.46
C SER A 82 16.54 21.61 -12.88
N GLY A 83 16.03 20.85 -13.85
CA GLY A 83 16.36 21.03 -15.28
C GLY A 83 16.59 19.76 -16.11
N GLY A 84 16.61 18.56 -15.53
CA GLY A 84 16.84 17.33 -16.31
C GLY A 84 15.55 16.78 -16.95
N GLN A 85 15.41 16.92 -18.28
CA GLN A 85 14.41 16.16 -19.05
C GLN A 85 14.54 14.65 -18.78
N PRO A 86 13.44 13.88 -18.75
CA PRO A 86 13.52 12.42 -18.67
C PRO A 86 14.26 11.90 -19.91
N LYS A 87 15.34 11.14 -19.69
CA LYS A 87 16.02 10.42 -20.78
C LYS A 87 15.08 9.33 -21.36
N PRO A 88 15.13 9.11 -22.69
CA PRO A 88 14.23 8.18 -23.39
C PRO A 88 14.37 6.73 -22.91
#